data_AF-A0A960QAV4-F1
#
_entry.id   AF-A0A960QAV4-F1
#
_cell.length_a   1.000
_cell.length_b   1.000
_cell.length_c   1.000
_cell.angle_alpha   90.00
_cell.angle_beta   90.00
_cell.angle_gamma   90.00
#
_symmetry.space_group_name_H-M   'P 1'
#
loop_
_entity.id
_entity.type
_entity.pdbx_description
1 polymer ?
#
loop_
_entity_poly.entity_id
_entity_poly.type
_entity_poly.pdbx_seq_one_letter_code
_entity_poly.pdbx_strand_id
1 'polypeptide(L)'
;VTRGDLWLLAGLDALTLALLAIFYKELVATTFDETFAAVQGVPVRWLSTLLLVLVGAAVVTLLPVVGLLLVLAQLTIPPLIGLELCRSLRGILLTAIGAGLAVTLGGLWLSYLWDAPSGPCIIVLGALALLLVRGSTHWRRRRARAASS
;
A
#
# COMPACT_ATOMS: atom_id res chain seq x y z
N VAL A 1 -2.72 -17.03 18.24
CA VAL A 1 -1.36 -16.45 18.32
C VAL A 1 -0.84 -16.66 19.74
N THR A 2 0.22 -17.44 19.90
CA THR A 2 0.82 -17.75 21.19
C THR A 2 1.77 -16.61 21.59
N ARG A 3 2.06 -16.40 22.89
CA ARG A 3 2.98 -15.32 23.32
C ARG A 3 4.36 -15.43 22.66
N GLY A 4 4.84 -16.65 22.37
CA GLY A 4 6.08 -16.88 21.64
C GLY A 4 6.04 -16.42 20.18
N ASP A 5 4.90 -16.59 19.50
CA ASP A 5 4.71 -16.15 18.11
C ASP A 5 4.77 -14.62 18.01
N LEU A 6 4.26 -13.90 19.03
CA LEU A 6 4.33 -12.45 19.09
C LEU A 6 5.77 -11.94 19.18
N TRP A 7 6.62 -12.58 20.00
CA TRP A 7 8.04 -12.22 20.09
C TRP A 7 8.82 -12.53 18.82
N LEU A 8 8.51 -13.65 18.17
CA LEU A 8 9.08 -14.01 16.86
C LEU A 8 8.68 -13.01 15.78
N LEU A 9 7.39 -12.66 15.69
CA LEU A 9 6.88 -11.65 14.77
C LEU A 9 7.51 -10.28 15.04
N ALA A 10 7.59 -9.87 16.30
CA ALA A 10 8.21 -8.61 16.69
C ALA A 10 9.71 -8.56 16.34
N GLY A 11 10.44 -9.66 16.54
CA GLY A 11 11.85 -9.77 16.15
C GLY A 11 12.04 -9.70 14.62
N LEU A 12 11.20 -10.39 13.86
CA LEU A 12 11.24 -10.38 12.40
C LEU A 12 10.89 -8.99 11.83
N ASP A 13 9.90 -8.32 12.42
CA ASP A 13 9.47 -6.98 12.03
C ASP A 13 10.55 -5.94 12.34
N ALA A 14 11.15 -6.01 13.54
CA ALA A 14 12.28 -5.16 13.90
C ALA A 14 13.48 -5.35 12.98
N LEU A 15 13.80 -6.60 12.60
CA LEU A 15 14.85 -6.90 11.63
C LEU A 15 14.52 -6.32 10.25
N THR A 16 13.28 -6.48 9.79
CA THR A 16 12.81 -5.95 8.50
C THR A 16 12.89 -4.41 8.48
N LEU A 17 12.45 -3.73 9.54
CA LEU A 17 12.57 -2.28 9.70
C LEU A 17 14.02 -1.81 9.78
N ALA A 18 14.88 -2.53 10.47
CA ALA A 18 16.31 -2.21 10.56
C ALA A 18 16.98 -2.29 9.18
N LEU A 19 16.73 -3.37 8.44
CA LEU A 19 17.20 -3.51 7.06
C LEU A 19 16.64 -2.41 6.15
N LEU A 20 15.35 -2.12 6.25
CA LEU A 20 14.72 -1.05 5.49
C LEU A 20 15.36 0.31 5.78
N ALA A 21 15.67 0.61 7.04
CA ALA A 21 16.31 1.87 7.45
C ALA A 21 17.74 1.99 6.95
N ILE A 22 18.52 0.90 7.00
CA ILE A 22 19.91 0.86 6.49
C ILE A 22 19.92 1.06 4.98
N PHE A 23 19.05 0.36 4.25
CA PHE A 23 19.01 0.37 2.79
C PHE A 23 18.05 1.43 2.20
N TYR A 24 17.45 2.29 3.02
CA TYR A 24 16.42 3.25 2.59
C TYR A 24 16.87 4.14 1.41
N LYS A 25 18.08 4.70 1.50
CA LYS A 25 18.63 5.59 0.46
C LYS A 25 18.79 4.87 -0.89
N GLU A 26 19.27 3.64 -0.83
CA GLU A 26 19.51 2.77 -1.98
C GLU A 26 18.19 2.33 -2.64
N LEU A 27 17.21 1.96 -1.83
CA LEU A 27 15.87 1.58 -2.29
C LEU A 27 15.13 2.74 -2.96
N VAL A 28 15.20 3.94 -2.37
CA VAL A 28 14.60 5.15 -2.96
C VAL A 28 15.29 5.52 -4.28
N ALA A 29 16.63 5.46 -4.34
CA ALA A 29 17.37 5.75 -5.58
C ALA A 29 16.98 4.81 -6.73
N THR A 30 16.82 3.51 -6.43
CA THR A 30 16.43 2.50 -7.42
C THR A 30 15.00 2.70 -7.93
N THR A 31 14.08 3.10 -7.04
CA THR A 31 12.66 3.28 -7.39
C THR A 31 12.39 4.55 -8.20
N PHE A 32 13.22 5.60 -8.02
CA PHE A 32 13.06 6.86 -8.75
C PHE A 32 13.76 6.88 -10.11
N ASP A 33 14.91 6.21 -10.23
CA ASP A 33 15.72 6.33 -11.44
C ASP A 33 16.57 5.07 -11.67
N GLU A 34 15.90 3.97 -12.02
CA GLU A 34 16.49 2.65 -12.27
C GLU A 34 17.59 2.72 -13.36
N THR A 35 17.39 3.58 -14.36
CA THR A 35 18.34 3.89 -15.44
C THR A 35 19.55 4.71 -14.97
N PHE A 36 19.37 5.67 -14.06
CA PHE A 36 20.47 6.49 -13.53
C PHE A 36 21.30 5.73 -12.48
N ALA A 37 20.65 4.89 -11.67
CA ALA A 37 21.28 4.02 -10.69
C ALA A 37 22.17 2.94 -11.34
N ALA A 38 21.73 2.37 -12.48
CA ALA A 38 22.53 1.43 -13.25
C ALA A 38 23.82 2.08 -13.81
N VAL A 39 23.76 3.37 -14.19
CA VAL A 39 24.91 4.13 -14.69
C VAL A 39 25.89 4.51 -13.56
N GLN A 40 25.41 4.64 -12.31
CA GLN A 40 26.25 4.86 -11.13
C GLN A 40 26.93 3.61 -10.57
N GLY A 41 26.77 2.44 -11.19
CA GLY A 41 27.37 1.19 -10.73
C GLY A 41 26.68 0.55 -9.52
N VAL A 42 25.47 1.00 -9.17
CA VAL A 42 24.66 0.39 -8.11
C VAL A 42 24.06 -0.91 -8.65
N PRO A 43 24.14 -2.04 -7.91
CA PRO A 43 23.58 -3.30 -8.36
C PRO A 43 22.04 -3.31 -8.25
N VAL A 44 21.37 -2.62 -9.17
CA VAL A 44 19.91 -2.46 -9.27
C VAL A 44 19.16 -3.78 -9.08
N ARG A 45 19.65 -4.88 -9.68
CA ARG A 45 19.03 -6.21 -9.56
C ARG A 45 19.04 -6.74 -8.12
N TRP A 46 20.12 -6.51 -7.37
CA TRP A 46 20.23 -6.95 -5.99
C TRP A 46 19.35 -6.11 -5.06
N LEU A 47 19.33 -4.79 -5.23
CA LEU A 47 18.47 -3.89 -4.45
C LEU A 47 16.98 -4.13 -4.70
N SER A 48 16.59 -4.33 -5.96
CA SER A 48 15.20 -4.66 -6.32
C SER A 48 14.77 -6.01 -5.75
N THR A 49 15.67 -7.01 -5.76
CA THR A 49 15.42 -8.29 -5.09
C THR A 49 15.31 -8.13 -3.57
N LEU A 50 16.19 -7.33 -2.96
CA LEU A 50 16.14 -7.02 -1.53
C LEU A 50 14.83 -6.31 -1.16
N LEU A 51 14.39 -5.34 -1.95
CA LEU A 51 13.12 -4.65 -1.77
C LEU A 51 11.96 -5.64 -1.80
N LEU A 52 11.95 -6.54 -2.79
CA LEU A 52 10.89 -7.53 -2.93
C LEU A 52 10.87 -8.52 -1.77
N VAL A 53 12.04 -8.92 -1.26
CA VAL A 53 12.19 -9.75 -0.06
C VAL A 53 11.71 -9.01 1.18
N LEU A 54 12.06 -7.74 1.37
CA LEU A 54 11.62 -6.91 2.50
C LEU A 54 10.10 -6.71 2.50
N VAL A 55 9.52 -6.39 1.34
CA VAL A 55 8.07 -6.27 1.16
C VAL A 55 7.40 -7.62 1.43
N GLY A 56 7.95 -8.71 0.91
CA GLY A 56 7.45 -10.06 1.16
C GLY A 56 7.48 -10.43 2.64
N ALA A 57 8.58 -10.14 3.35
CA ALA A 57 8.71 -10.37 4.77
C ALA A 57 7.65 -9.57 5.57
N ALA A 58 7.51 -8.28 5.28
CA ALA A 58 6.49 -7.42 5.90
C ALA A 58 5.05 -7.92 5.63
N VAL A 59 4.77 -8.42 4.42
CA VAL A 59 3.47 -9.00 4.10
C VAL A 59 3.23 -10.28 4.90
N VAL A 60 4.21 -11.18 4.97
CA VAL A 60 4.11 -12.45 5.71
C VAL A 60 3.90 -12.21 7.20
N THR A 61 4.54 -11.20 7.82
CA THR A 61 4.31 -10.87 9.24
C THR A 61 2.91 -10.35 9.52
N LEU A 62 2.27 -9.70 8.54
CA LEU A 62 0.89 -9.19 8.67
C LEU A 62 -0.18 -10.28 8.53
N LEU A 63 0.10 -11.39 7.81
CA LEU A 63 -0.89 -12.45 7.53
C LEU A 63 -1.55 -13.04 8.79
N PRO A 64 -0.82 -13.41 9.86
CA PRO A 64 -1.42 -14.06 11.03
C PRO A 64 -2.26 -13.10 11.89
N VAL A 65 -2.01 -11.81 11.80
CA VAL A 65 -2.66 -10.78 12.62
C VAL A 65 -3.95 -10.29 11.95
N VAL A 66 -3.88 -10.07 10.64
CA VAL A 66 -4.90 -9.32 9.90
C VAL A 66 -5.67 -10.21 8.90
N GLY A 67 -5.00 -11.23 8.35
CA GLY A 67 -5.54 -12.11 7.32
C GLY A 67 -5.16 -11.69 5.89
N LEU A 68 -4.94 -12.70 5.03
CA LEU A 68 -4.45 -12.53 3.65
C LEU A 68 -5.31 -11.58 2.80
N LEU A 69 -6.64 -11.69 2.90
CA LEU A 69 -7.56 -10.90 2.08
C LEU A 69 -7.42 -9.40 2.32
N LEU A 70 -7.26 -8.97 3.58
CA LEU A 70 -7.13 -7.56 3.91
C LEU A 70 -5.77 -7.01 3.45
N VAL A 71 -4.69 -7.80 3.57
CA VAL A 71 -3.37 -7.39 3.07
C VAL A 71 -3.42 -7.16 1.55
N LEU A 72 -3.99 -8.10 0.79
CA LEU A 72 -4.14 -7.95 -0.66
C LEU A 72 -5.00 -6.74 -1.04
N ALA A 73 -6.11 -6.52 -0.33
CA ALA A 73 -6.97 -5.37 -0.54
C ALA A 73 -6.20 -4.05 -0.31
N GLN A 74 -5.43 -3.96 0.78
CA GLN A 74 -4.68 -2.76 1.14
C GLN A 74 -3.45 -2.51 0.25
N LEU A 75 -2.87 -3.55 -0.35
CA LEU A 75 -1.82 -3.41 -1.36
C LEU A 75 -2.37 -3.01 -2.74
N THR A 76 -3.65 -3.27 -3.02
CA THR A 76 -4.23 -3.07 -4.35
C THR A 76 -5.09 -1.79 -4.43
N ILE A 77 -5.97 -1.57 -3.45
CA ILE A 77 -6.99 -0.52 -3.47
C ILE A 77 -6.38 0.90 -3.38
N PRO A 78 -5.52 1.24 -2.41
CA PRO A 78 -4.98 2.59 -2.28
C PRO A 78 -4.12 3.02 -3.49
N PRO A 79 -3.23 2.16 -4.03
CA PRO A 79 -2.49 2.49 -5.24
C PRO A 79 -3.39 2.69 -6.46
N LEU A 80 -4.44 1.87 -6.62
CA LEU A 80 -5.42 2.04 -7.71
C LEU A 80 -6.14 3.39 -7.63
N ILE A 81 -6.52 3.82 -6.43
CA ILE A 81 -7.11 5.16 -6.21
C ILE A 81 -6.10 6.23 -6.65
N GLY A 82 -4.85 6.14 -6.24
CA GLY A 82 -3.82 7.10 -6.62
C GLY A 82 -3.55 7.15 -8.13
N LEU A 83 -3.49 5.98 -8.78
CA LEU A 83 -3.33 5.83 -10.24
C LEU A 83 -4.48 6.46 -11.04
N GLU A 84 -5.70 6.47 -10.50
CA GLU A 84 -6.84 7.11 -11.18
C GLU A 84 -6.88 8.62 -11.01
N LEU A 85 -6.40 9.13 -9.88
CA LEU A 85 -6.42 10.55 -9.51
C LEU A 85 -5.22 11.33 -10.05
N CYS A 86 -4.05 10.68 -10.14
CA CYS A 86 -2.78 11.33 -10.42
C CYS A 86 -2.00 10.62 -11.54
N ARG A 87 -1.34 11.42 -12.39
CA ARG A 87 -0.41 10.91 -13.42
C ARG A 87 1.06 11.00 -13.02
N SER A 88 1.37 11.61 -11.88
CA SER A 88 2.73 11.73 -11.34
C SER A 88 2.94 10.74 -10.20
N LEU A 89 4.13 10.12 -10.14
CA LEU A 89 4.47 9.10 -9.14
C LEU A 89 4.33 9.62 -7.70
N ARG A 90 4.77 10.87 -7.45
CA ARG A 90 4.60 11.55 -6.16
C ARG A 90 3.14 11.78 -5.80
N GLY A 91 2.30 12.13 -6.79
CA GLY A 91 0.86 12.32 -6.59
C GLY A 91 0.16 11.00 -6.27
N ILE A 92 0.53 9.92 -6.97
CA ILE A 92 0.01 8.57 -6.71
C ILE A 92 0.37 8.12 -5.28
N LEU A 93 1.62 8.31 -4.85
CA LEU A 93 2.05 7.95 -3.49
C LEU A 93 1.27 8.71 -2.41
N LEU A 94 1.18 10.04 -2.51
CA LEU A 94 0.49 10.85 -1.50
C LEU A 94 -1.00 10.53 -1.42
N THR A 95 -1.66 10.36 -2.57
CA THR A 95 -3.08 10.02 -2.64
C THR A 95 -3.35 8.59 -2.16
N ALA A 96 -2.48 7.62 -2.49
CA ALA A 96 -2.59 6.26 -2.01
C ALA A 96 -2.40 6.18 -0.49
N ILE A 97 -1.41 6.87 0.07
CA ILE A 97 -1.20 6.91 1.54
C ILE A 97 -2.41 7.53 2.23
N GLY A 98 -2.90 8.68 1.74
CA GLY A 98 -4.07 9.35 2.30
C GLY A 98 -5.34 8.50 2.23
N ALA A 99 -5.59 7.87 1.09
CA ALA A 99 -6.75 6.98 0.91
C ALA A 99 -6.65 5.73 1.79
N GLY A 100 -5.46 5.11 1.87
CA GLY A 100 -5.21 3.95 2.70
C GLY A 100 -5.47 4.23 4.19
N LEU A 101 -5.00 5.37 4.69
CA LEU A 101 -5.22 5.83 6.07
C LEU A 101 -6.70 6.12 6.35
N ALA A 102 -7.39 6.81 5.43
CA ALA A 102 -8.81 7.11 5.61
C ALA A 102 -9.66 5.83 5.67
N VAL A 103 -9.35 4.86 4.82
CA VAL A 103 -10.04 3.57 4.75
C VAL A 103 -9.79 2.72 5.99
N THR A 104 -8.56 2.65 6.50
CA THR A 104 -8.27 1.89 7.72
C THR A 104 -8.86 2.53 8.96
N LEU A 105 -8.73 3.85 9.12
CA LEU A 105 -9.31 4.57 10.27
C LEU A 105 -10.84 4.50 10.26
N GLY A 106 -11.46 4.73 9.09
CA GLY A 106 -12.91 4.61 8.93
C GLY A 106 -13.39 3.17 9.16
N GLY A 107 -12.66 2.18 8.62
CA GLY A 107 -12.97 0.75 8.78
C GLY A 107 -12.88 0.29 10.22
N LEU A 108 -11.89 0.79 10.96
CA LEU A 108 -11.72 0.50 12.38
C LEU A 108 -12.81 1.15 13.23
N TRP A 109 -13.17 2.40 12.94
CA TRP A 109 -14.26 3.10 13.63
C TRP A 109 -15.61 2.38 13.43
N LEU A 110 -15.87 1.90 12.21
CA LEU A 110 -17.09 1.19 11.87
C LEU A 110 -17.12 -0.23 12.48
N SER A 111 -15.97 -0.91 12.53
CA SER A 111 -15.80 -2.19 13.24
C SER A 111 -16.08 -2.05 14.74
N TYR A 112 -15.65 -0.94 15.35
CA TYR A 112 -15.93 -0.65 16.76
C TYR A 112 -17.42 -0.43 17.05
N LEU A 113 -18.18 0.12 16.09
CA LEU A 113 -19.62 0.33 16.23
C LEU A 113 -20.44 -0.96 16.04
N TRP A 114 -20.00 -1.85 15.15
CA TRP A 114 -20.75 -3.06 14.78
C TRP A 114 -20.24 -4.36 15.42
N ASP A 115 -19.22 -4.29 16.28
CA ASP A 115 -18.56 -5.43 16.92
C ASP A 115 -18.14 -6.53 15.91
N ALA A 116 -17.91 -6.09 14.66
CA ALA A 116 -17.64 -6.96 13.52
C ALA A 116 -16.12 -7.09 13.31
N PRO A 117 -15.65 -8.20 12.71
CA PRO A 117 -14.22 -8.39 12.46
C PRO A 117 -13.66 -7.23 11.63
N SER A 118 -12.56 -6.64 12.09
CA SER A 118 -11.97 -5.43 11.50
C SER A 118 -11.53 -5.62 10.04
N GLY A 119 -11.07 -6.84 9.68
CA GLY A 119 -10.65 -7.17 8.32
C GLY A 119 -11.71 -6.92 7.25
N PRO A 120 -12.85 -7.65 7.29
CA PRO A 120 -13.99 -7.45 6.39
C PRO A 120 -14.50 -6.00 6.33
N CYS A 121 -14.60 -5.32 7.48
CA CYS A 121 -15.07 -3.93 7.54
C CYS A 121 -14.16 -2.99 6.74
N ILE A 122 -12.83 -3.13 6.89
CA ILE A 122 -11.86 -2.33 6.16
C ILE A 122 -11.91 -2.63 4.65
N ILE A 123 -12.05 -3.91 4.26
CA ILE A 123 -12.16 -4.30 2.85
C ILE A 123 -13.40 -3.67 2.20
N VAL A 124 -14.56 -3.77 2.85
CA VAL A 124 -15.83 -3.23 2.33
C VAL A 124 -15.75 -1.71 2.19
N LEU A 125 -15.21 -1.02 3.20
CA LEU A 125 -15.03 0.43 3.14
C LEU A 125 -14.02 0.85 2.07
N GLY A 126 -12.92 0.12 1.92
CA GLY A 126 -11.93 0.35 0.86
C GLY A 126 -12.52 0.17 -0.53
N ALA A 127 -13.30 -0.90 -0.73
CA ALA A 127 -14.00 -1.16 -1.98
C ALA A 127 -15.02 -0.05 -2.30
N LEU A 128 -15.79 0.40 -1.30
CA LEU A 128 -16.72 1.52 -1.45
C LEU A 128 -15.99 2.83 -1.79
N ALA A 129 -14.89 3.15 -1.10
CA ALA A 129 -14.08 4.32 -1.39
C ALA A 129 -13.53 4.28 -2.83
N LEU A 130 -13.04 3.13 -3.28
CA LEU A 130 -12.56 2.94 -4.65
C LEU A 130 -13.69 3.07 -5.68
N LEU A 131 -14.88 2.54 -5.40
CA LEU A 131 -16.05 2.69 -6.27
C LEU A 131 -16.51 4.15 -6.36
N LEU A 132 -16.45 4.91 -5.26
CA LEU A 132 -16.77 6.35 -5.26
C LEU A 132 -15.75 7.15 -6.07
N VAL A 133 -14.46 6.85 -5.93
CA VAL A 133 -13.39 7.47 -6.73
C VAL A 133 -13.58 7.10 -8.20
N ARG A 134 -13.76 5.83 -8.53
CA ARG A 134 -14.05 5.36 -9.90
C ARG A 134 -15.28 5.99 -10.51
N GLY A 135 -16.35 6.10 -9.72
CA GLY A 135 -17.58 6.75 -10.13
C GLY A 135 -17.34 8.22 -10.46
N SER A 136 -16.72 8.96 -9.55
CA SER A 136 -16.43 10.39 -9.75
C SER A 136 -15.46 10.68 -10.90
N THR A 137 -14.44 9.84 -11.11
CA THR A 137 -13.53 9.95 -12.26
C THR A 137 -14.22 9.60 -13.58
N HIS A 138 -15.09 8.59 -13.60
CA HIS A 138 -15.91 8.24 -14.76
C HIS A 138 -16.92 9.36 -15.11
N TRP A 139 -17.55 10.00 -14.12
CA TRP A 139 -18.42 11.16 -14.31
C TRP A 139 -17.66 12.39 -14.82
N ARG A 140 -16.45 12.68 -14.32
CA ARG A 140 -15.60 13.76 -14.84
C ARG A 140 -15.16 13.49 -16.28
N ARG A 141 -14.84 12.24 -16.63
CA ARG A 141 -14.49 11.86 -18.01
C ARG A 141 -15.67 11.94 -18.98
N ARG A 142 -16.90 11.69 -18.51
CA ARG A 142 -18.11 11.89 -19.32
C ARG A 142 -18.41 13.37 -19.57
N ARG A 143 -18.27 14.23 -18.56
CA ARG A 143 -18.45 15.69 -18.74
C ARG A 143 -17.38 16.32 -19.65
N ALA A 144 -16.14 15.83 -19.62
CA ALA A 144 -15.09 16.32 -20.52
C ALA A 144 -15.33 15.97 -22.00
N ARG A 145 -16.03 14.87 -22.30
CA ARG A 145 -16.40 14.50 -23.69
C ARG A 145 -17.65 15.21 -24.20
N ALA A 146 -18.55 15.63 -23.30
CA ALA A 146 -19.75 16.40 -23.64
C ALA A 146 -19.47 17.90 -23.84
N ALA A 147 -18.29 18.40 -23.42
CA ALA A 147 -17.89 19.79 -23.62
C ALA A 147 -17.06 20.01 -24.91
N SER A 148 -16.83 18.96 -25.71
CA SER A 148 -16.08 19.00 -26.97
C SER A 148 -16.93 18.60 -28.19
N SER A 149 -18.26 18.60 -28.07
CA SER A 149 -19.22 18.34 -29.15
C SER A 149 -20.10 19.55 -29.39
#